data_AF-A0A0B7AK30-F1
#
_entry.id   AF-A0A0B7AK30-F1
#
_cell.length_a   1.000
_cell.length_b   1.000
_cell.length_c   1.000
_cell.angle_alpha   90.00
_cell.angle_beta   90.00
_cell.angle_gamma   90.00
#
_symmetry.space_group_name_H-M   'P 1'
#
loop_
_entity.id
_entity.type
_entity.pdbx_description
1 polymer ?
#
loop_
_entity_poly.entity_id
_entity_poly.type
_entity_poly.pdbx_seq_one_letter_code
_entity_poly.pdbx_strand_id
1 'polypeptide(L)'
;MTNNVSRCPYYKKESQNVQSRWACVLPIMEMEKLKDKIILPNNKEACEKYKFPSNVNGSKPEWKNFPAHGIPAPDCRETEYTRDNHLGNGLGGHPIMYNWTIPDYIEHENCVLRIRYNISTSDYEPWTTNSSYNADPKNLNKGSLVNMAEKFGFTTEAAARARGYVFKNNPVLNIFNNLTFDLRLAIDTAQYGRVFQDRSHTFAVRKRSVLFGNSVIYNLNVRGKRGNIVQVYPAVEYDFVPMYLEVSTESYVHVQWTGSNTNPNNNDGQGLAGTDRSNIVLLGSQVYPEGNANNNKENYGHFGVNNPMAIENATFLSLSSDDALTLAFVNPGQFRGEVSELDDAGTYFNLLPRKVTQKGTYKYMSTRNNNFSNRDQKGKITVTSTPYKTEAIGKMGGILSLEDGVTKMTVEEGTFDSLKIVRLEMLSETDGVNKLKAANRELKEGDNFASDFIVIQPQELFSNQQDKSFTLDMKISDDSNGVEIYHANIDYTVWSKVEARIQDGRATVQARSGGVWVARRQTNIGMIVGIVVACVAVVAIVLGTIFYFRHNPTKWQAVRTTCRNAKRSTRNRV
;
A
#
# COMPACT_ATOMS: atom_id res chain seq x y z
N MET A 1 -0.79 12.03 0.14
CA MET A 1 -0.35 11.40 -1.13
C MET A 1 -0.27 12.46 -2.23
N THR A 2 0.67 12.35 -3.17
CA THR A 2 0.80 13.30 -4.28
C THR A 2 1.42 12.63 -5.51
N ASN A 3 1.06 13.09 -6.71
CA ASN A 3 1.74 12.74 -7.96
C ASN A 3 3.07 13.50 -8.14
N ASN A 4 3.27 14.59 -7.39
CA ASN A 4 4.48 15.41 -7.45
C ASN A 4 5.19 15.45 -6.09
N VAL A 5 6.02 14.44 -5.84
CA VAL A 5 6.77 14.30 -4.58
C VAL A 5 7.81 15.39 -4.33
N SER A 6 8.26 16.12 -5.36
CA SER A 6 9.15 17.28 -5.18
C SER A 6 8.52 18.38 -4.30
N ARG A 7 7.20 18.34 -4.14
CA ARG A 7 6.44 19.24 -3.24
C ARG A 7 6.34 18.71 -1.80
N CYS A 8 6.74 17.48 -1.51
CA CYS A 8 6.68 16.94 -0.16
C CYS A 8 7.44 17.78 0.89
N PRO A 9 8.65 18.32 0.62
CA PRO A 9 9.30 19.24 1.54
C PRO A 9 8.44 20.46 1.87
N TYR A 10 7.76 21.03 0.86
CA TYR A 10 6.83 22.13 1.05
C TYR A 10 5.62 21.70 1.88
N TYR A 11 4.97 20.56 1.61
CA TYR A 11 3.81 20.12 2.40
C TYR A 11 4.17 19.83 3.85
N LYS A 12 5.33 19.21 4.11
CA LYS A 12 5.78 18.87 5.46
C LYS A 12 6.05 20.13 6.27
N LYS A 13 6.84 21.07 5.72
CA LYS A 13 7.14 22.37 6.33
C LYS A 13 5.88 23.25 6.46
N GLU A 14 5.08 23.23 5.40
CA GLU A 14 3.80 23.88 5.11
C GLU A 14 2.62 23.53 6.02
N SER A 15 2.76 22.49 6.84
CA SER A 15 1.62 21.87 7.53
C SER A 15 1.29 22.55 8.85
N GLN A 16 0.00 22.56 9.25
CA GLN A 16 -0.37 23.10 10.57
C GLN A 16 0.17 22.24 11.72
N ASN A 17 0.63 21.03 11.43
CA ASN A 17 1.29 20.17 12.40
C ASN A 17 2.51 20.86 13.03
N VAL A 18 3.33 21.51 12.19
CA VAL A 18 4.63 22.06 12.60
C VAL A 18 4.71 23.59 12.52
N GLN A 19 3.76 24.25 11.87
CA GLN A 19 3.77 25.70 11.71
C GLN A 19 2.37 26.30 11.95
N SER A 20 2.32 27.48 12.56
CA SER A 20 1.06 28.21 12.77
C SER A 20 0.40 28.61 11.45
N ARG A 21 -0.93 28.65 11.43
CA ARG A 21 -1.74 29.14 10.30
C ARG A 21 -2.47 30.41 10.71
N TRP A 22 -2.77 31.27 9.74
CA TRP A 22 -3.54 32.48 9.98
C TRP A 22 -4.81 32.44 9.13
N ALA A 23 -5.91 32.95 9.66
CA ALA A 23 -7.17 33.05 8.92
C ALA A 23 -7.95 34.30 9.31
N CYS A 24 -8.78 34.78 8.40
CA CYS A 24 -9.77 35.82 8.67
C CYS A 24 -11.00 35.15 9.31
N VAL A 25 -11.37 35.57 10.51
CA VAL A 25 -12.37 34.86 11.33
C VAL A 25 -13.47 35.82 11.78
N LEU A 26 -14.71 35.35 11.73
CA LEU A 26 -15.85 35.96 12.41
C LEU A 26 -16.27 35.11 13.61
N PRO A 27 -16.95 35.70 14.61
CA PRO A 27 -17.63 34.92 15.64
C PRO A 27 -18.54 33.84 15.03
N ILE A 28 -18.58 32.65 15.64
CA ILE A 28 -19.33 31.49 15.11
C ILE A 28 -20.81 31.84 14.87
N MET A 29 -21.44 32.55 15.81
CA MET A 29 -22.84 32.97 15.66
C MET A 29 -23.07 33.86 14.42
N GLU A 30 -22.11 34.72 14.08
CA GLU A 30 -22.18 35.54 12.86
C GLU A 30 -21.99 34.68 11.61
N MET A 31 -21.04 33.74 11.64
CA MET A 31 -20.85 32.77 10.54
C MET A 31 -22.13 31.95 10.29
N GLU A 32 -22.82 31.50 11.33
CA GLU A 32 -24.06 30.72 11.22
C GLU A 32 -25.24 31.54 10.70
N LYS A 33 -25.30 32.84 11.03
CA LYS A 33 -26.33 33.76 10.54
C LYS A 33 -26.10 34.14 9.08
N LEU A 34 -24.84 34.38 8.71
CA LEU A 34 -24.46 34.91 7.41
C LEU A 34 -24.28 33.80 6.36
N LYS A 35 -23.89 32.59 6.78
CA LYS A 35 -23.74 31.40 5.92
C LYS A 35 -23.03 31.70 4.60
N ASP A 36 -23.75 31.58 3.50
CA ASP A 36 -23.32 31.74 2.11
C ASP A 36 -23.34 33.19 1.61
N LYS A 37 -23.81 34.14 2.44
CA LYS A 37 -23.88 35.58 2.09
C LYS A 37 -22.53 36.29 2.19
N ILE A 38 -21.51 35.64 2.74
CA ILE A 38 -20.18 36.21 2.94
C ILE A 38 -19.09 35.30 2.40
N ILE A 39 -18.02 35.91 1.90
CA ILE A 39 -16.77 35.24 1.55
C ILE A 39 -15.68 35.91 2.37
N LEU A 40 -15.06 35.17 3.29
CA LEU A 40 -13.95 35.70 4.07
C LEU A 40 -12.65 35.60 3.28
N PRO A 41 -11.81 36.66 3.29
CA PRO A 41 -10.54 36.64 2.62
C PRO A 41 -9.55 35.71 3.31
N ASN A 42 -8.60 35.18 2.55
CA ASN A 42 -7.57 34.24 3.02
C ASN A 42 -6.20 34.89 3.26
N ASN A 43 -6.12 36.23 3.22
CA ASN A 43 -4.89 36.99 3.47
C ASN A 43 -5.15 38.16 4.41
N LYS A 44 -4.09 38.60 5.09
CA LYS A 44 -4.14 39.63 6.13
C LYS A 44 -4.70 40.96 5.61
N GLU A 45 -4.13 41.48 4.54
CA GLU A 45 -4.48 42.80 4.00
C GLU A 45 -5.97 42.88 3.65
N ALA A 46 -6.49 41.87 2.94
CA ALA A 46 -7.90 41.81 2.57
C ALA A 46 -8.81 41.61 3.78
N CYS A 47 -8.36 40.88 4.82
CA CYS A 47 -9.12 40.73 6.07
C CYS A 47 -9.24 42.06 6.82
N GLU A 48 -8.14 42.80 6.94
CA GLU A 48 -8.11 44.09 7.63
C GLU A 48 -8.92 45.17 6.91
N LYS A 49 -9.01 45.07 5.57
CA LYS A 49 -9.82 45.94 4.71
C LYS A 49 -11.22 45.39 4.41
N TYR A 50 -11.62 44.28 5.04
CA TYR A 50 -12.87 43.60 4.71
C TYR A 50 -14.08 44.52 4.92
N LYS A 51 -14.97 44.53 3.92
CA LYS A 51 -16.27 45.21 3.98
C LYS A 51 -17.35 44.19 3.63
N PHE A 52 -18.43 44.20 4.40
CA PHE A 52 -19.59 43.37 4.11
C PHE A 52 -20.24 43.79 2.78
N PRO A 53 -20.87 42.83 2.06
CA PRO A 53 -21.71 43.14 0.92
C PRO A 53 -22.85 44.11 1.29
N SER A 54 -23.30 44.92 0.34
CA SER A 54 -24.46 45.82 0.54
C SER A 54 -25.66 45.03 1.08
N ASN A 55 -26.25 45.51 2.18
CA ASN A 55 -27.36 44.87 2.93
C ASN A 55 -26.98 43.73 3.90
N VAL A 56 -25.69 43.53 4.15
CA VAL A 56 -25.20 42.61 5.20
C VAL A 56 -24.48 43.42 6.27
N ASN A 57 -24.88 43.25 7.53
CA ASN A 57 -24.22 43.85 8.69
C ASN A 57 -23.73 42.74 9.62
N GLY A 58 -22.54 42.91 10.19
CA GLY A 58 -21.94 42.00 11.16
C GLY A 58 -20.71 42.63 11.81
N SER A 59 -20.13 41.93 12.79
CA SER A 59 -18.86 42.34 13.40
C SER A 59 -17.73 42.32 12.37
N LYS A 60 -16.74 43.22 12.47
CA LYS A 60 -15.56 43.17 11.60
C LYS A 60 -14.80 41.86 11.83
N PRO A 61 -14.38 41.13 10.78
CA PRO A 61 -13.58 39.94 10.98
C PRO A 61 -12.19 40.28 11.51
N GLU A 62 -11.60 39.33 12.24
CA GLU A 62 -10.28 39.44 12.84
C GLU A 62 -9.29 38.54 12.09
N TRP A 63 -8.10 39.06 11.83
CA TRP A 63 -6.99 38.24 11.32
C TRP A 63 -6.32 37.50 12.48
N LYS A 64 -6.70 36.23 12.66
CA LYS A 64 -6.37 35.44 13.85
C LYS A 64 -5.28 34.41 13.56
N ASN A 65 -4.34 34.29 14.50
CA ASN A 65 -3.33 33.23 14.51
C ASN A 65 -3.91 31.95 15.11
N PHE A 66 -3.64 30.83 14.45
CA PHE A 66 -3.90 29.49 14.93
C PHE A 66 -2.55 28.79 15.11
N PRO A 67 -2.15 28.47 16.37
CA PRO A 67 -0.85 27.87 16.63
C PRO A 67 -0.69 26.54 15.90
N ALA A 68 0.57 26.14 15.73
CA ALA A 68 0.90 24.79 15.25
C ALA A 68 0.31 23.74 16.21
N HIS A 69 -0.08 22.59 15.69
CA HIS A 69 -0.57 21.49 16.54
C HIS A 69 0.52 20.87 17.41
N GLY A 70 1.80 21.09 17.07
CA GLY A 70 2.93 20.54 17.83
C GLY A 70 3.07 19.02 17.66
N ILE A 71 2.63 18.48 16.53
CA ILE A 71 2.72 17.06 16.19
C ILE A 71 3.67 16.88 14.98
N PRO A 72 4.16 15.66 14.71
CA PRO A 72 5.03 15.41 13.58
C PRO A 72 4.45 15.92 12.26
N ALA A 73 5.33 16.35 11.35
CA ALA A 73 4.95 16.72 9.99
C ALA A 73 4.14 15.59 9.34
N PRO A 74 3.16 15.91 8.48
CA PRO A 74 2.32 14.91 7.85
C PRO A 74 3.15 13.96 7.00
N ASP A 75 2.66 12.73 6.85
CA ASP A 75 3.22 11.85 5.84
C ASP A 75 3.01 12.46 4.44
N CYS A 76 4.04 12.35 3.62
CA CYS A 76 3.98 12.73 2.23
C CYS A 76 4.74 11.70 1.41
N ARG A 77 3.96 10.93 0.65
CA ARG A 77 4.43 9.90 -0.27
C ARG A 77 3.79 10.05 -1.65
N GLU A 78 4.43 9.41 -2.61
CA GLU A 78 3.91 9.24 -3.96
C GLU A 78 2.57 8.49 -3.92
N THR A 79 1.63 8.89 -4.78
CA THR A 79 0.35 8.20 -4.96
C THR A 79 0.49 7.12 -6.03
N GLU A 80 -0.32 6.07 -5.92
CA GLU A 80 -0.54 5.17 -7.06
C GLU A 80 -1.14 5.95 -8.23
N TYR A 81 -0.87 5.48 -9.45
CA TYR A 81 -1.34 6.16 -10.65
C TYR A 81 -2.86 6.03 -10.81
N THR A 82 -3.51 7.17 -10.98
CA THR A 82 -4.86 7.33 -11.52
C THR A 82 -4.84 8.53 -12.47
N ARG A 83 -5.82 8.60 -13.37
CA ARG A 83 -6.03 9.80 -14.19
C ARG A 83 -6.42 10.98 -13.28
N ASP A 84 -5.92 12.17 -13.60
CA ASP A 84 -6.33 13.40 -12.93
C ASP A 84 -7.86 13.58 -12.98
N ASN A 85 -8.43 14.11 -11.90
CA ASN A 85 -9.87 14.26 -11.70
C ASN A 85 -10.68 12.96 -11.93
N HIS A 86 -10.07 11.80 -11.67
CA HIS A 86 -10.76 10.52 -11.76
C HIS A 86 -10.81 9.84 -10.39
N LEU A 87 -11.99 9.93 -9.77
CA LEU A 87 -12.31 9.11 -8.60
C LEU A 87 -12.74 7.74 -9.08
N GLY A 88 -12.08 6.70 -8.59
CA GLY A 88 -12.36 5.34 -9.02
C GLY A 88 -11.20 4.40 -8.73
N ASN A 89 -11.01 3.46 -9.65
CA ASN A 89 -10.03 2.40 -9.54
C ASN A 89 -8.71 2.79 -10.24
N GLY A 90 -7.59 2.44 -9.62
CA GLY A 90 -6.25 2.55 -10.21
C GLY A 90 -5.98 1.47 -11.25
N LEU A 91 -4.72 1.31 -11.67
CA LEU A 91 -4.30 0.39 -12.74
C LEU A 91 -4.71 -1.09 -12.52
N GLY A 92 -4.93 -1.51 -11.27
CA GLY A 92 -5.38 -2.87 -10.94
C GLY A 92 -6.90 -3.06 -10.87
N GLY A 93 -7.71 -2.06 -11.21
CA GLY A 93 -9.17 -2.17 -11.08
C GLY A 93 -9.67 -2.08 -9.64
N HIS A 94 -8.87 -1.52 -8.72
CA HIS A 94 -9.19 -1.36 -7.29
C HIS A 94 -8.98 0.07 -6.80
N PRO A 95 -9.64 0.49 -5.69
CA PRO A 95 -9.41 1.79 -5.09
C PRO A 95 -7.93 2.01 -4.79
N ILE A 96 -7.46 3.23 -5.02
CA ILE A 96 -6.20 3.69 -4.44
C ILE A 96 -6.43 3.92 -2.94
N MET A 97 -5.56 3.33 -2.12
CA MET A 97 -5.73 3.31 -0.68
C MET A 97 -4.58 4.02 0.05
N TYR A 98 -4.92 4.61 1.19
CA TYR A 98 -3.95 5.10 2.16
C TYR A 98 -4.28 4.50 3.53
N ASN A 99 -3.38 3.68 4.04
CA ASN A 99 -3.50 3.14 5.38
C ASN A 99 -3.17 4.23 6.39
N TRP A 100 -4.18 4.64 7.14
CA TRP A 100 -4.03 5.61 8.21
C TRP A 100 -4.17 4.92 9.57
N THR A 101 -3.09 4.90 10.34
CA THR A 101 -3.13 4.53 11.75
C THR A 101 -3.69 5.69 12.56
N ILE A 102 -4.84 5.48 13.20
CA ILE A 102 -5.45 6.47 14.08
C ILE A 102 -4.56 6.62 15.33
N PRO A 103 -4.10 7.84 15.68
CA PRO A 103 -3.30 8.05 16.88
C PRO A 103 -4.10 7.80 18.16
N ASP A 104 -3.47 7.18 19.16
CA ASP A 104 -4.12 6.81 20.43
C ASP A 104 -4.60 8.01 21.27
N TYR A 105 -4.08 9.22 21.00
CA TYR A 105 -4.51 10.44 21.69
C TYR A 105 -5.80 11.03 21.12
N ILE A 106 -6.32 10.50 20.01
CA ILE A 106 -7.59 10.93 19.42
C ILE A 106 -8.69 10.04 19.99
N GLU A 107 -9.42 10.52 20.98
CA GLU A 107 -10.64 9.87 21.51
C GLU A 107 -11.76 10.92 21.55
N HIS A 108 -12.74 10.79 20.65
CA HIS A 108 -13.84 11.75 20.56
C HIS A 108 -15.02 11.18 19.76
N GLU A 109 -16.25 11.43 20.23
CA GLU A 109 -17.48 11.01 19.55
C GLU A 109 -17.78 11.83 18.28
N ASN A 110 -17.20 13.04 18.17
CA ASN A 110 -17.40 13.93 17.03
C ASN A 110 -16.07 14.22 16.33
N CYS A 111 -15.55 13.27 15.56
CA CYS A 111 -14.39 13.49 14.68
C CYS A 111 -14.85 13.86 13.27
N VAL A 112 -14.07 14.69 12.58
CA VAL A 112 -14.29 15.03 11.17
C VAL A 112 -13.05 14.65 10.37
N LEU A 113 -13.21 13.72 9.43
CA LEU A 113 -12.22 13.48 8.39
C LEU A 113 -12.55 14.40 7.22
N ARG A 114 -11.61 15.27 6.83
CA ARG A 114 -11.71 16.08 5.62
C ARG A 114 -10.64 15.64 4.62
N ILE A 115 -11.10 15.25 3.43
CA ILE A 115 -10.25 14.90 2.30
C ILE A 115 -10.40 16.00 1.26
N ARG A 116 -9.27 16.57 0.85
CA ARG A 116 -9.18 17.49 -0.28
C ARG A 116 -8.44 16.80 -1.41
N TYR A 117 -9.02 16.78 -2.61
CA TYR A 117 -8.37 16.21 -3.78
C TYR A 117 -8.47 17.15 -4.98
N ASN A 118 -7.51 17.02 -5.89
CA ASN A 118 -7.41 17.84 -7.09
C ASN A 118 -8.46 17.36 -8.13
N ILE A 119 -9.26 18.30 -8.66
CA ILE A 119 -10.26 18.05 -9.70
C ILE A 119 -9.94 18.77 -11.03
N SER A 120 -8.75 19.37 -11.14
CA SER A 120 -8.25 19.87 -12.41
C SER A 120 -7.97 18.74 -13.39
N THR A 121 -8.09 19.07 -14.67
CA THR A 121 -7.68 18.17 -15.75
C THR A 121 -6.22 18.40 -16.10
N SER A 122 -5.61 17.43 -16.77
CA SER A 122 -4.28 17.56 -17.34
C SER A 122 -4.25 18.41 -18.61
N ASP A 123 -5.26 19.27 -18.86
CA ASP A 123 -5.34 20.11 -20.06
C ASP A 123 -4.61 21.45 -19.92
N TYR A 124 -4.37 21.92 -18.70
CA TYR A 124 -3.65 23.16 -18.37
C TYR A 124 -2.75 22.94 -17.14
N GLU A 125 -1.99 23.97 -16.72
CA GLU A 125 -1.16 23.90 -15.50
C GLU A 125 -2.04 24.14 -14.26
N PRO A 126 -2.34 23.11 -13.45
CA PRO A 126 -3.34 23.21 -12.39
C PRO A 126 -2.88 23.99 -11.16
N TRP A 127 -1.56 24.16 -10.95
CA TRP A 127 -1.05 24.85 -9.76
C TRP A 127 -1.11 26.37 -9.86
N THR A 128 -0.96 26.91 -11.06
CA THR A 128 -1.03 28.36 -11.31
C THR A 128 -2.42 28.80 -11.74
N THR A 129 -3.25 27.87 -12.19
CA THR A 129 -4.64 28.13 -12.58
C THR A 129 -5.56 28.10 -11.36
N ASN A 130 -6.26 29.19 -11.11
CA ASN A 130 -7.26 29.29 -10.03
C ASN A 130 -8.55 29.95 -10.54
N SER A 131 -9.50 30.24 -9.66
CA SER A 131 -10.81 30.81 -10.05
C SER A 131 -10.73 32.13 -10.80
N SER A 132 -9.65 32.92 -10.67
CA SER A 132 -9.46 34.15 -11.46
C SER A 132 -9.29 33.88 -12.96
N TYR A 133 -9.01 32.63 -13.34
CA TYR A 133 -8.85 32.21 -14.72
C TYR A 133 -10.18 31.71 -15.34
N ASN A 134 -11.26 31.70 -14.58
CA ASN A 134 -12.59 31.39 -15.10
C ASN A 134 -13.07 32.49 -16.05
N ALA A 135 -13.93 32.12 -16.99
CA ALA A 135 -14.64 33.10 -17.79
C ALA A 135 -15.50 34.01 -16.89
N ASP A 136 -15.65 35.27 -17.28
CA ASP A 136 -16.63 36.17 -16.68
C ASP A 136 -18.03 35.56 -16.85
N PRO A 137 -18.78 35.28 -15.77
CA PRO A 137 -20.14 34.76 -15.86
C PRO A 137 -21.08 35.65 -16.69
N LYS A 138 -20.79 36.96 -16.80
CA LYS A 138 -21.55 37.90 -17.63
C LYS A 138 -21.12 37.89 -19.10
N ASN A 139 -19.99 37.25 -19.43
CA ASN A 139 -19.44 37.21 -20.78
C ASN A 139 -18.72 35.89 -21.11
N LEU A 140 -19.46 34.79 -20.99
CA LEU A 140 -18.95 33.43 -21.23
C LEU A 140 -18.40 33.21 -22.65
N ASN A 141 -18.84 34.02 -23.63
CA ASN A 141 -18.39 33.93 -25.02
C ASN A 141 -16.90 34.25 -25.21
N LYS A 142 -16.29 35.01 -24.29
CA LYS A 142 -14.84 35.26 -24.30
C LYS A 142 -13.99 34.03 -23.95
N GLY A 143 -14.62 32.98 -23.42
CA GLY A 143 -13.96 31.76 -22.97
C GLY A 143 -13.21 31.96 -21.65
N SER A 144 -12.57 30.89 -21.18
CA SER A 144 -11.73 30.95 -19.99
C SER A 144 -10.49 31.80 -20.22
N LEU A 145 -9.86 32.25 -19.14
CA LEU A 145 -8.59 32.98 -19.15
C LEU A 145 -7.38 32.06 -18.89
N VAL A 146 -7.60 30.74 -18.82
CA VAL A 146 -6.57 29.72 -18.61
C VAL A 146 -5.41 29.91 -19.59
N ASN A 147 -4.19 29.86 -19.07
CA ASN A 147 -2.97 29.98 -19.88
C ASN A 147 -2.67 28.64 -20.57
N MET A 148 -2.64 28.69 -21.90
CA MET A 148 -2.36 27.55 -22.78
C MET A 148 -1.05 27.74 -23.54
N ALA A 149 -0.54 28.96 -23.63
CA ALA A 149 0.63 29.28 -24.43
C ALA A 149 1.87 28.55 -23.95
N GLU A 150 2.17 28.62 -22.64
CA GLU A 150 3.35 27.97 -22.05
C GLU A 150 3.34 26.47 -22.31
N LYS A 151 2.19 25.84 -22.07
CA LYS A 151 2.03 24.40 -22.22
C LYS A 151 2.24 23.91 -23.65
N PHE A 152 1.74 24.65 -24.63
CA PHE A 152 1.82 24.28 -26.04
C PHE A 152 2.96 24.98 -26.79
N GLY A 153 3.87 25.66 -26.09
CA GLY A 153 5.07 26.27 -26.67
C GLY A 153 4.82 27.53 -27.51
N PHE A 154 3.71 28.24 -27.28
CA PHE A 154 3.46 29.53 -27.93
C PHE A 154 4.17 30.67 -27.20
N THR A 155 4.62 31.67 -27.96
CA THR A 155 5.28 32.86 -27.40
C THR A 155 4.32 33.77 -26.61
N THR A 156 3.03 33.75 -26.93
CA THR A 156 2.00 34.55 -26.26
C THR A 156 0.66 33.83 -26.23
N GLU A 157 -0.18 34.18 -25.24
CA GLU A 157 -1.59 33.77 -25.18
C GLU A 157 -2.38 34.19 -26.41
N ALA A 158 -2.11 35.37 -26.96
CA ALA A 158 -2.76 35.84 -28.18
C ALA A 158 -2.47 34.91 -29.37
N ALA A 159 -1.22 34.45 -29.52
CA ALA A 159 -0.84 33.49 -30.55
C ALA A 159 -1.52 32.12 -30.36
N ALA A 160 -1.57 31.62 -29.13
CA ALA A 160 -2.26 30.38 -28.79
C ALA A 160 -3.76 30.47 -29.13
N ARG A 161 -4.42 31.56 -28.69
CA ARG A 161 -5.85 31.81 -28.95
C ARG A 161 -6.17 31.96 -30.43
N ALA A 162 -5.33 32.66 -31.19
CA ALA A 162 -5.48 32.81 -32.64
C ALA A 162 -5.44 31.45 -33.37
N ARG A 163 -4.73 30.46 -32.80
CA ARG A 163 -4.66 29.08 -33.30
C ARG A 163 -5.74 28.16 -32.72
N GLY A 164 -6.66 28.69 -31.90
CA GLY A 164 -7.77 27.95 -31.32
C GLY A 164 -7.53 27.32 -29.94
N TYR A 165 -6.37 27.55 -29.31
CA TYR A 165 -6.07 27.04 -27.97
C TYR A 165 -6.75 27.89 -26.89
N VAL A 166 -8.08 27.79 -26.82
CA VAL A 166 -8.93 28.48 -25.83
C VAL A 166 -10.14 27.61 -25.51
N PHE A 167 -10.46 27.48 -24.22
CA PHE A 167 -11.72 26.88 -23.81
C PHE A 167 -12.84 27.91 -23.94
N LYS A 168 -13.78 27.64 -24.84
CA LYS A 168 -14.99 28.45 -25.03
C LYS A 168 -16.17 27.81 -24.32
N ASN A 169 -17.12 28.63 -23.90
CA ASN A 169 -18.33 28.15 -23.26
C ASN A 169 -19.27 27.54 -24.31
N ASN A 170 -19.71 26.30 -24.08
CA ASN A 170 -20.65 25.57 -24.95
C ASN A 170 -20.44 25.81 -26.47
N PRO A 171 -19.21 25.63 -27.00
CA PRO A 171 -18.91 26.01 -28.37
C PRO A 171 -19.72 25.19 -29.36
N VAL A 172 -20.15 25.86 -30.43
CA VAL A 172 -20.74 25.27 -31.63
C VAL A 172 -19.70 25.33 -32.73
N LEU A 173 -19.37 24.19 -33.32
CA LEU A 173 -18.26 23.99 -34.23
C LEU A 173 -18.77 23.38 -35.54
N ASN A 174 -18.62 24.10 -36.64
CA ASN A 174 -18.74 23.50 -37.96
C ASN A 174 -17.36 22.98 -38.37
N ILE A 175 -17.22 21.66 -38.47
CA ILE A 175 -15.97 21.01 -38.90
C ILE A 175 -16.09 20.37 -40.29
N PHE A 176 -17.21 20.61 -40.99
CA PHE A 176 -17.53 19.96 -42.25
C PHE A 176 -17.79 21.03 -43.32
N ASN A 177 -16.80 21.29 -44.17
CA ASN A 177 -16.84 22.34 -45.17
C ASN A 177 -18.07 22.29 -46.12
N ASN A 178 -18.64 21.09 -46.32
CA ASN A 178 -19.73 20.85 -47.27
C ASN A 178 -21.00 20.29 -46.63
N LEU A 179 -21.12 20.30 -45.29
CA LEU A 179 -22.33 19.86 -44.59
C LEU A 179 -22.84 20.99 -43.68
N THR A 180 -24.14 21.27 -43.77
CA THR A 180 -24.83 22.20 -42.86
C THR A 180 -25.14 21.48 -41.54
N PHE A 181 -24.08 21.09 -40.84
CA PHE A 181 -24.17 20.32 -39.60
C PHE A 181 -23.10 20.81 -38.62
N ASP A 182 -23.55 21.19 -37.42
CA ASP A 182 -22.69 21.71 -36.37
C ASP A 182 -22.59 20.72 -35.21
N LEU A 183 -21.37 20.58 -34.66
CA LEU A 183 -21.13 19.87 -33.42
C LEU A 183 -21.18 20.85 -32.25
N ARG A 184 -21.71 20.41 -31.11
CA ARG A 184 -21.77 21.21 -29.88
C ARG A 184 -21.08 20.49 -28.74
N LEU A 185 -20.25 21.20 -27.99
CA LEU A 185 -19.65 20.71 -26.76
C LEU A 185 -20.39 21.27 -25.54
N ALA A 186 -20.43 20.51 -24.45
CA ALA A 186 -20.98 20.92 -23.16
C ALA A 186 -19.84 21.34 -22.22
N ILE A 187 -19.35 22.57 -22.41
CA ILE A 187 -18.20 23.12 -21.68
C ILE A 187 -18.66 24.32 -20.85
N ASP A 188 -18.37 24.28 -19.53
CA ASP A 188 -18.60 25.40 -18.62
C ASP A 188 -17.30 26.13 -18.27
N THR A 189 -17.07 27.25 -18.96
CA THR A 189 -15.85 28.06 -18.76
C THR A 189 -15.82 28.85 -17.45
N ALA A 190 -16.94 28.94 -16.72
CA ALA A 190 -17.00 29.57 -15.40
C ALA A 190 -16.47 28.66 -14.28
N GLN A 191 -16.13 27.41 -14.60
CA GLN A 191 -15.78 26.38 -13.61
C GLN A 191 -14.41 25.72 -13.85
N TYR A 192 -13.57 26.23 -14.76
CA TYR A 192 -12.28 25.61 -15.10
C TYR A 192 -11.22 25.72 -14.02
N GLY A 193 -11.07 26.88 -13.39
CA GLY A 193 -10.13 27.12 -12.29
C GLY A 193 -10.51 26.47 -10.97
N ARG A 194 -11.41 25.47 -10.98
CA ARG A 194 -11.71 24.65 -9.81
C ARG A 194 -10.61 23.63 -9.64
N VAL A 195 -9.71 23.91 -8.69
CA VAL A 195 -8.54 23.05 -8.46
C VAL A 195 -8.85 21.94 -7.48
N PHE A 196 -9.71 22.16 -6.48
CA PHE A 196 -9.91 21.20 -5.41
C PHE A 196 -11.38 21.00 -5.03
N GLN A 197 -11.70 19.79 -4.59
CA GLN A 197 -12.97 19.48 -3.94
C GLN A 197 -12.71 18.92 -2.53
N ASP A 198 -13.46 19.45 -1.57
CA ASP A 198 -13.48 18.95 -0.20
C ASP A 198 -14.60 17.92 -0.02
N ARG A 199 -14.27 16.80 0.62
CA ARG A 199 -15.23 15.81 1.11
C ARG A 199 -15.00 15.64 2.61
N SER A 200 -16.06 15.72 3.39
CA SER A 200 -15.99 15.57 4.83
C SER A 200 -16.86 14.40 5.28
N HIS A 201 -16.37 13.63 6.23
CA HIS A 201 -17.10 12.53 6.87
C HIS A 201 -16.95 12.64 8.37
N THR A 202 -18.05 12.44 9.09
CA THR A 202 -18.08 12.46 10.56
C THR A 202 -18.05 11.04 11.08
N PHE A 203 -17.24 10.79 12.09
CA PHE A 203 -17.10 9.48 12.72
C PHE A 203 -16.70 9.62 14.18
N ALA A 204 -16.84 8.56 14.95
CA ALA A 204 -16.34 8.50 16.33
C ALA A 204 -15.01 7.75 16.36
N VAL A 205 -14.06 8.23 17.16
CA VAL A 205 -12.89 7.44 17.56
C VAL A 205 -13.04 7.10 19.03
N ARG A 206 -13.14 5.80 19.32
CA ARG A 206 -13.35 5.27 20.66
C ARG A 206 -12.07 4.66 21.21
N LYS A 207 -11.94 4.70 22.53
CA LYS A 207 -10.80 4.12 23.24
C LYS A 207 -10.57 2.66 22.85
N ARG A 208 -9.32 2.35 22.53
CA ARG A 208 -8.86 0.98 22.28
C ARG A 208 -9.05 0.13 23.54
N SER A 209 -9.76 -0.99 23.42
CA SER A 209 -9.92 -1.94 24.53
C SER A 209 -8.59 -2.60 24.89
N VAL A 210 -8.32 -2.75 26.18
CA VAL A 210 -7.14 -3.46 26.72
C VAL A 210 -7.04 -4.91 26.20
N LEU A 211 -8.19 -5.51 25.84
CA LEU A 211 -8.27 -6.86 25.28
C LEU A 211 -7.53 -7.02 23.95
N PHE A 212 -7.30 -5.93 23.22
CA PHE A 212 -6.62 -5.97 21.93
C PHE A 212 -5.11 -5.78 22.02
N GLY A 213 -4.56 -5.49 23.20
CA GLY A 213 -3.12 -5.23 23.39
C GLY A 213 -2.53 -4.38 22.27
N ASN A 214 -1.48 -4.86 21.62
CA ASN A 214 -0.83 -4.24 20.46
C ASN A 214 -1.23 -4.88 19.10
N SER A 215 -2.25 -5.75 19.07
CA SER A 215 -2.67 -6.42 17.83
C SER A 215 -3.15 -5.44 16.76
N VAL A 216 -2.92 -5.73 15.48
CA VAL A 216 -3.45 -4.89 14.40
C VAL A 216 -4.95 -5.14 14.24
N ILE A 217 -5.73 -4.06 14.18
CA ILE A 217 -7.18 -4.11 13.91
C ILE A 217 -7.41 -3.54 12.51
N TYR A 218 -7.79 -4.39 11.56
CA TYR A 218 -8.11 -4.00 10.20
C TYR A 218 -9.59 -3.64 10.09
N ASN A 219 -9.88 -2.44 9.62
CA ASN A 219 -11.25 -2.02 9.34
C ASN A 219 -11.70 -2.56 7.98
N LEU A 220 -12.79 -3.32 7.96
CA LEU A 220 -13.49 -3.73 6.75
C LEU A 220 -14.80 -2.94 6.65
N ASN A 221 -14.87 -2.06 5.67
CA ASN A 221 -15.99 -1.15 5.41
C ASN A 221 -16.60 -1.41 4.03
N VAL A 222 -17.52 -0.52 3.65
CA VAL A 222 -18.06 -0.38 2.30
C VAL A 222 -17.80 1.02 1.77
N ARG A 223 -17.72 1.15 0.44
CA ARG A 223 -17.79 2.44 -0.26
C ARG A 223 -18.94 2.42 -1.26
N GLY A 224 -19.22 3.58 -1.84
CA GLY A 224 -20.27 3.73 -2.85
C GLY A 224 -21.60 4.08 -2.23
N LYS A 225 -22.64 4.12 -3.08
CA LYS A 225 -24.03 4.37 -2.70
C LYS A 225 -24.98 3.75 -3.72
N ARG A 226 -26.27 3.72 -3.40
CA ARG A 226 -27.31 3.13 -4.27
C ARG A 226 -27.38 3.86 -5.61
N GLY A 227 -27.38 3.08 -6.68
CA GLY A 227 -27.54 3.54 -8.06
C GLY A 227 -26.45 2.99 -8.97
N ASN A 228 -26.71 2.98 -10.27
CA ASN A 228 -25.72 2.61 -11.28
C ASN A 228 -24.71 3.75 -11.51
N ILE A 229 -23.65 3.49 -12.28
CA ILE A 229 -22.56 4.45 -12.54
C ILE A 229 -23.01 5.81 -13.11
N VAL A 230 -24.17 5.89 -13.78
CA VAL A 230 -24.71 7.15 -14.32
C VAL A 230 -25.64 7.88 -13.34
N GLN A 231 -26.18 7.18 -12.34
CA GLN A 231 -27.06 7.75 -11.30
C GLN A 231 -26.27 8.25 -10.09
N VAL A 232 -25.11 7.66 -9.79
CA VAL A 232 -24.32 8.02 -8.63
C VAL A 232 -23.21 8.97 -9.01
N TYR A 233 -23.11 10.11 -8.34
CA TYR A 233 -21.93 10.97 -8.39
C TYR A 233 -21.02 10.65 -7.19
N PRO A 234 -19.71 10.46 -7.37
CA PRO A 234 -18.91 10.66 -8.58
C PRO A 234 -18.65 9.35 -9.35
N ALA A 235 -19.70 8.60 -9.70
CA ALA A 235 -19.63 7.35 -10.44
C ALA A 235 -18.91 6.21 -9.70
N VAL A 236 -19.05 6.16 -8.37
CA VAL A 236 -18.47 5.10 -7.51
C VAL A 236 -19.58 4.15 -7.07
N GLU A 237 -19.48 2.91 -7.53
CA GLU A 237 -20.39 1.81 -7.19
C GLU A 237 -20.04 1.19 -5.82
N TYR A 238 -20.86 0.24 -5.37
CA TYR A 238 -20.64 -0.47 -4.13
C TYR A 238 -19.46 -1.41 -4.19
N ASP A 239 -18.57 -1.27 -3.21
CA ASP A 239 -17.48 -2.22 -2.98
C ASP A 239 -17.22 -2.40 -1.50
N PHE A 240 -16.64 -3.53 -1.14
CA PHE A 240 -15.95 -3.66 0.14
C PHE A 240 -14.63 -2.89 0.11
N VAL A 241 -14.28 -2.29 1.24
CA VAL A 241 -13.03 -1.54 1.40
C VAL A 241 -12.32 -1.97 2.68
N PRO A 242 -11.14 -2.60 2.59
CA PRO A 242 -10.49 -3.03 1.35
C PRO A 242 -11.18 -4.27 0.72
N MET A 243 -11.26 -4.31 -0.60
CA MET A 243 -11.81 -5.45 -1.35
C MET A 243 -10.92 -6.69 -1.20
N TYR A 244 -9.60 -6.47 -1.18
CA TYR A 244 -8.59 -7.46 -0.84
C TYR A 244 -7.97 -7.10 0.48
N LEU A 245 -8.21 -7.94 1.46
CA LEU A 245 -7.68 -7.77 2.80
C LEU A 245 -6.75 -8.94 3.09
N GLU A 246 -5.48 -8.66 3.33
CA GLU A 246 -4.57 -9.65 3.86
C GLU A 246 -4.35 -9.39 5.35
N VAL A 247 -4.35 -10.44 6.17
CA VAL A 247 -4.23 -10.35 7.63
C VAL A 247 -3.42 -11.51 8.19
N SER A 248 -2.86 -11.34 9.39
CA SER A 248 -2.25 -12.44 10.13
C SER A 248 -3.25 -13.13 11.07
N THR A 249 -2.96 -14.36 11.49
CA THR A 249 -3.71 -15.10 12.52
C THR A 249 -3.65 -14.48 13.93
N GLU A 250 -2.94 -13.36 14.11
CA GLU A 250 -2.89 -12.61 15.37
C GLU A 250 -3.61 -11.25 15.27
N SER A 251 -4.13 -10.94 14.09
CA SER A 251 -4.84 -9.69 13.81
C SER A 251 -6.34 -9.80 14.12
N TYR A 252 -6.99 -8.65 14.20
CA TYR A 252 -8.43 -8.53 14.31
C TYR A 252 -8.99 -7.90 13.04
N VAL A 253 -10.19 -8.32 12.64
CA VAL A 253 -10.98 -7.65 11.60
C VAL A 253 -12.19 -6.99 12.27
N HIS A 254 -12.35 -5.69 12.06
CA HIS A 254 -13.49 -4.91 12.50
C HIS A 254 -14.40 -4.63 11.31
N VAL A 255 -15.49 -5.40 11.24
CA VAL A 255 -16.51 -5.24 10.20
C VAL A 255 -17.53 -4.20 10.64
N GLN A 256 -17.58 -3.08 9.93
CA GLN A 256 -18.54 -2.00 10.20
C GLN A 256 -18.83 -1.19 8.93
N TRP A 257 -20.03 -0.63 8.83
CA TRP A 257 -20.38 0.29 7.74
C TRP A 257 -21.61 1.11 8.06
N THR A 258 -21.83 2.14 7.24
CA THR A 258 -23.07 2.92 7.22
C THR A 258 -23.69 2.83 5.83
N GLY A 259 -24.90 2.30 5.76
CA GLY A 259 -25.83 2.42 4.64
C GLY A 259 -26.69 3.69 4.75
N SER A 260 -27.83 3.72 4.06
CA SER A 260 -28.65 4.94 3.95
C SER A 260 -30.13 4.62 3.74
N ASN A 261 -31.00 5.57 4.12
CA ASN A 261 -32.44 5.57 3.83
C ASN A 261 -32.85 6.79 2.97
N THR A 262 -31.87 7.53 2.47
CA THR A 262 -32.09 8.84 1.85
C THR A 262 -31.51 8.91 0.43
N ASN A 263 -31.25 7.75 -0.19
CA ASN A 263 -30.91 7.75 -1.60
C ASN A 263 -32.13 8.14 -2.45
N PRO A 264 -31.94 8.76 -3.62
CA PRO A 264 -33.04 9.00 -4.56
C PRO A 264 -33.81 7.70 -4.88
N ASN A 265 -35.14 7.76 -4.86
CA ASN A 265 -35.99 6.58 -5.06
C ASN A 265 -35.90 5.98 -6.46
N ASN A 266 -35.44 6.75 -7.44
CA ASN A 266 -35.24 6.31 -8.82
C ASN A 266 -33.83 5.73 -9.07
N ASN A 267 -33.00 5.55 -8.04
CA ASN A 267 -31.71 4.89 -8.17
C ASN A 267 -31.86 3.36 -8.17
N ASP A 268 -31.18 2.72 -9.12
CA ASP A 268 -31.22 1.27 -9.33
C ASP A 268 -30.49 0.54 -8.19
N GLY A 269 -31.13 -0.47 -7.61
CA GLY A 269 -30.58 -1.34 -6.57
C GLY A 269 -31.62 -2.37 -6.09
N GLN A 270 -31.20 -3.33 -5.27
CA GLN A 270 -32.12 -4.32 -4.67
C GLN A 270 -32.67 -3.86 -3.31
N GLY A 271 -33.76 -4.49 -2.88
CA GLY A 271 -34.54 -4.06 -1.71
C GLY A 271 -35.29 -2.76 -1.92
N LEU A 272 -35.89 -2.28 -0.84
CA LEU A 272 -36.72 -1.08 -0.77
C LEU A 272 -36.05 0.14 -1.41
N ALA A 273 -36.79 0.82 -2.28
CA ALA A 273 -36.32 2.03 -2.96
C ALA A 273 -35.83 3.10 -1.97
N GLY A 274 -34.74 3.78 -2.32
CA GLY A 274 -34.09 4.79 -1.48
C GLY A 274 -33.25 4.23 -0.32
N THR A 275 -33.33 2.92 -0.04
CA THR A 275 -32.55 2.27 1.02
C THR A 275 -31.31 1.55 0.48
N ASP A 276 -30.32 1.47 1.36
CA ASP A 276 -28.99 0.95 1.09
C ASP A 276 -28.50 0.17 2.31
N ARG A 277 -28.21 -1.11 2.12
CA ARG A 277 -27.67 -2.03 3.14
C ARG A 277 -26.61 -2.92 2.52
N SER A 278 -25.71 -3.42 3.33
CA SER A 278 -24.69 -4.39 2.94
C SER A 278 -24.67 -5.53 3.96
N ASN A 279 -24.29 -6.71 3.49
CA ASN A 279 -24.10 -7.92 4.30
C ASN A 279 -22.89 -8.69 3.80
N ILE A 280 -22.47 -9.71 4.55
CA ILE A 280 -21.38 -10.59 4.16
C ILE A 280 -21.85 -12.04 4.26
N VAL A 281 -21.75 -12.75 3.14
CA VAL A 281 -21.88 -14.21 3.08
C VAL A 281 -20.70 -14.79 2.30
N LEU A 282 -20.24 -15.97 2.69
CA LEU A 282 -19.19 -16.66 1.95
C LEU A 282 -19.70 -17.13 0.59
N LEU A 283 -18.86 -16.97 -0.44
CA LEU A 283 -19.08 -17.53 -1.77
C LEU A 283 -18.84 -19.04 -1.75
N GLY A 284 -19.60 -19.77 -2.54
CA GLY A 284 -19.32 -21.17 -2.81
C GLY A 284 -17.97 -21.34 -3.51
N SER A 285 -17.30 -22.45 -3.21
CA SER A 285 -16.00 -22.79 -3.79
C SER A 285 -16.05 -22.84 -5.32
N GLN A 286 -14.92 -22.55 -5.95
CA GLN A 286 -14.75 -22.73 -7.38
C GLN A 286 -14.84 -24.22 -7.74
N VAL A 287 -15.67 -24.56 -8.74
CA VAL A 287 -16.00 -25.95 -9.10
C VAL A 287 -15.33 -26.42 -10.40
N TYR A 288 -14.45 -25.62 -10.97
CA TYR A 288 -13.67 -25.96 -12.16
C TYR A 288 -12.24 -25.41 -12.05
N PRO A 289 -11.22 -26.18 -12.48
CA PRO A 289 -9.90 -25.61 -12.72
C PRO A 289 -10.02 -24.55 -13.83
N GLU A 290 -9.39 -23.40 -13.62
CA GLU A 290 -9.40 -22.32 -14.62
C GLU A 290 -8.70 -22.79 -15.89
N GLY A 291 -9.33 -22.56 -17.05
CA GLY A 291 -8.71 -22.87 -18.34
C GLY A 291 -7.48 -22.00 -18.56
N ASN A 292 -6.32 -22.62 -18.80
CA ASN A 292 -5.10 -21.92 -19.16
C ASN A 292 -5.18 -21.48 -20.63
N ALA A 293 -5.85 -20.36 -20.90
CA ALA A 293 -5.73 -19.72 -22.20
C ALA A 293 -4.32 -19.10 -22.27
N ASN A 294 -3.47 -19.61 -23.17
CA ASN A 294 -2.10 -19.15 -23.47
C ASN A 294 -2.01 -17.65 -23.79
N ASN A 295 -2.22 -16.77 -22.83
CA ASN A 295 -2.00 -15.33 -22.94
C ASN A 295 -1.82 -14.77 -21.53
N ASN A 296 -0.76 -13.99 -21.35
CA ASN A 296 -0.37 -13.23 -20.16
C ASN A 296 -1.45 -12.24 -19.66
N LYS A 297 -2.65 -12.71 -19.34
CA LYS A 297 -3.69 -11.92 -18.69
C LYS A 297 -3.91 -12.53 -17.31
N GLU A 298 -3.68 -11.75 -16.28
CA GLU A 298 -4.12 -12.07 -14.93
C GLU A 298 -5.60 -12.48 -14.97
N ASN A 299 -5.96 -13.55 -14.26
CA ASN A 299 -7.32 -14.07 -14.26
C ASN A 299 -8.22 -13.11 -13.45
N TYR A 300 -8.95 -12.23 -14.15
CA TYR A 300 -9.82 -11.24 -13.52
C TYR A 300 -11.24 -11.79 -13.29
N GLY A 301 -11.76 -11.62 -12.08
CA GLY A 301 -13.21 -11.58 -11.82
C GLY A 301 -13.89 -12.84 -11.25
N HIS A 302 -13.20 -13.97 -11.06
CA HIS A 302 -13.84 -15.20 -10.57
C HIS A 302 -13.33 -15.60 -9.18
N PHE A 303 -14.09 -15.27 -8.14
CA PHE A 303 -13.80 -15.70 -6.77
C PHE A 303 -14.32 -17.10 -6.45
N GLY A 304 -15.38 -17.54 -7.10
CA GLY A 304 -15.96 -18.85 -6.85
C GLY A 304 -17.20 -19.03 -7.70
N VAL A 305 -18.11 -19.90 -7.27
CA VAL A 305 -19.45 -19.87 -7.82
C VAL A 305 -20.17 -18.61 -7.35
N ASN A 306 -21.09 -18.13 -8.17
CA ASN A 306 -21.86 -16.90 -7.91
C ASN A 306 -23.00 -17.09 -6.89
N ASN A 307 -23.03 -18.23 -6.20
CA ASN A 307 -24.01 -18.52 -5.15
C ASN A 307 -23.30 -18.56 -3.80
N PRO A 308 -23.97 -18.13 -2.72
CA PRO A 308 -23.42 -18.28 -1.38
C PRO A 308 -23.25 -19.75 -1.02
N MET A 309 -22.24 -20.03 -0.20
CA MET A 309 -22.07 -21.32 0.45
C MET A 309 -23.18 -21.50 1.50
N ALA A 310 -23.66 -22.73 1.67
CA ALA A 310 -24.54 -23.09 2.78
C ALA A 310 -23.86 -22.75 4.12
N ILE A 311 -24.59 -22.12 5.05
CA ILE A 311 -24.01 -21.57 6.28
C ILE A 311 -23.40 -22.66 7.17
N GLU A 312 -23.91 -23.89 7.09
CA GLU A 312 -23.40 -25.05 7.83
C GLU A 312 -21.99 -25.45 7.39
N ASN A 313 -21.63 -25.14 6.14
CA ASN A 313 -20.31 -25.39 5.57
C ASN A 313 -19.40 -24.15 5.69
N ALA A 314 -19.96 -22.99 6.02
CA ALA A 314 -19.25 -21.73 6.03
C ALA A 314 -18.37 -21.62 7.28
N THR A 315 -17.06 -21.71 7.10
CA THR A 315 -16.06 -21.35 8.12
C THR A 315 -15.48 -20.00 7.75
N PHE A 316 -15.97 -18.90 8.34
CA PHE A 316 -15.47 -17.55 8.01
C PHE A 316 -14.60 -17.02 9.14
N LEU A 317 -13.28 -16.90 8.95
CA LEU A 317 -12.33 -16.37 9.96
C LEU A 317 -12.45 -17.02 11.36
N SER A 318 -13.00 -18.23 11.45
CA SER A 318 -13.42 -18.89 12.71
C SER A 318 -14.42 -18.12 13.56
N LEU A 319 -15.25 -17.28 12.92
CA LEU A 319 -16.42 -16.67 13.53
C LEU A 319 -17.40 -17.74 14.02
N SER A 320 -18.14 -17.42 15.08
CA SER A 320 -19.23 -18.27 15.56
C SER A 320 -20.36 -18.31 14.52
N SER A 321 -21.23 -19.32 14.62
CA SER A 321 -22.45 -19.36 13.82
C SER A 321 -23.31 -18.11 14.03
N ASP A 322 -23.36 -17.57 15.24
CA ASP A 322 -24.08 -16.32 15.55
C ASP A 322 -23.48 -15.11 14.84
N ASP A 323 -22.15 -15.00 14.79
CA ASP A 323 -21.46 -13.92 14.06
C ASP A 323 -21.70 -14.04 12.55
N ALA A 324 -21.65 -15.26 12.01
CA ALA A 324 -21.92 -15.51 10.60
C ALA A 324 -23.37 -15.18 10.22
N LEU A 325 -24.34 -15.55 11.07
CA LEU A 325 -25.75 -15.15 10.91
C LEU A 325 -25.93 -13.64 11.07
N THR A 326 -25.22 -13.02 12.01
CA THR A 326 -25.23 -11.56 12.22
C THR A 326 -24.73 -10.82 11.00
N LEU A 327 -23.68 -11.31 10.34
CA LEU A 327 -23.17 -10.76 9.10
C LEU A 327 -24.10 -11.00 7.90
N ALA A 328 -24.76 -12.16 7.84
CA ALA A 328 -25.66 -12.52 6.74
C ALA A 328 -26.95 -11.69 6.77
N PHE A 329 -27.54 -11.52 7.96
CA PHE A 329 -28.84 -10.87 8.16
C PHE A 329 -28.78 -9.46 8.74
N VAL A 330 -27.59 -8.98 9.11
CA VAL A 330 -27.39 -7.65 9.73
C VAL A 330 -28.21 -7.54 11.04
N ASN A 331 -28.05 -8.51 11.94
CA ASN A 331 -28.82 -8.68 13.18
C ASN A 331 -28.35 -7.70 14.31
N PRO A 332 -29.26 -7.12 15.12
CA PRO A 332 -30.72 -7.12 14.99
C PRO A 332 -31.20 -6.21 13.88
N GLY A 333 -32.10 -6.76 13.06
CA GLY A 333 -32.95 -5.95 12.20
C GLY A 333 -33.66 -4.90 13.05
N GLN A 334 -33.71 -3.66 12.57
CA GLN A 334 -34.33 -2.55 13.27
C GLN A 334 -35.85 -2.50 13.05
N PHE A 335 -36.35 -3.13 11.97
CA PHE A 335 -37.76 -3.09 11.57
C PHE A 335 -38.34 -4.52 11.41
N ARG A 336 -39.67 -4.67 11.36
CA ARG A 336 -40.41 -5.96 11.28
C ARG A 336 -40.98 -6.26 9.86
N GLY A 337 -40.32 -5.79 8.82
CA GLY A 337 -40.61 -6.04 7.40
C GLY A 337 -39.86 -7.24 6.80
N GLU A 338 -39.32 -7.05 5.59
CA GLU A 338 -38.83 -8.15 4.74
C GLU A 338 -37.31 -8.35 4.84
N VAL A 339 -36.90 -9.56 5.26
CA VAL A 339 -35.50 -9.87 5.57
C VAL A 339 -34.73 -10.40 4.35
N SER A 340 -35.41 -10.95 3.34
CA SER A 340 -34.73 -11.54 2.16
C SER A 340 -33.86 -10.54 1.40
N GLU A 341 -34.22 -9.25 1.43
CA GLU A 341 -33.45 -8.15 0.85
C GLU A 341 -32.88 -7.18 1.91
N LEU A 342 -32.93 -7.56 3.19
CA LEU A 342 -32.43 -6.79 4.33
C LEU A 342 -33.12 -5.42 4.51
N ASP A 343 -34.38 -5.28 4.11
CA ASP A 343 -35.09 -3.99 4.21
C ASP A 343 -35.32 -3.57 5.66
N ASP A 344 -35.28 -4.55 6.56
CA ASP A 344 -35.39 -4.34 8.00
C ASP A 344 -34.12 -3.94 8.70
N ALA A 345 -32.96 -4.09 8.06
CA ALA A 345 -31.71 -3.80 8.69
C ALA A 345 -31.58 -2.31 9.03
N GLY A 346 -30.80 -1.99 10.06
CA GLY A 346 -30.41 -0.62 10.35
C GLY A 346 -29.43 -0.05 9.33
N THR A 347 -29.33 1.28 9.26
CA THR A 347 -28.33 1.94 8.40
C THR A 347 -26.92 1.75 8.94
N TYR A 348 -26.72 1.63 10.25
CA TYR A 348 -25.40 1.38 10.84
C TYR A 348 -25.25 -0.07 11.27
N PHE A 349 -24.13 -0.70 10.88
CA PHE A 349 -23.76 -2.05 11.29
C PHE A 349 -22.37 -2.06 11.92
N ASN A 350 -22.20 -2.86 12.97
CA ASN A 350 -20.95 -3.02 13.70
C ASN A 350 -20.87 -4.39 14.40
N LEU A 351 -20.04 -5.30 13.90
CA LEU A 351 -19.82 -6.62 14.51
C LEU A 351 -18.89 -6.58 15.74
N LEU A 352 -18.27 -5.43 16.03
CA LEU A 352 -17.07 -5.29 16.86
C LEU A 352 -15.87 -6.07 16.27
N PRO A 353 -14.63 -5.75 16.70
CA PRO A 353 -13.45 -6.48 16.24
C PRO A 353 -13.51 -7.97 16.61
N ARG A 354 -13.21 -8.84 15.63
CA ARG A 354 -13.10 -10.29 15.80
C ARG A 354 -11.68 -10.76 15.50
N LYS A 355 -11.12 -11.60 16.37
CA LYS A 355 -9.78 -12.17 16.18
C LYS A 355 -9.84 -13.17 15.03
N VAL A 356 -8.89 -13.06 14.12
CA VAL A 356 -8.72 -14.02 13.03
C VAL A 356 -7.85 -15.15 13.55
N THR A 357 -8.30 -16.41 13.54
CA THR A 357 -7.51 -17.52 14.10
C THR A 357 -7.17 -18.61 13.09
N GLN A 358 -7.84 -18.66 11.94
CA GLN A 358 -7.66 -19.71 10.95
C GLN A 358 -7.04 -19.17 9.66
N LYS A 359 -5.94 -19.81 9.26
CA LYS A 359 -5.29 -19.60 7.96
C LYS A 359 -6.23 -20.03 6.84
N GLY A 360 -6.32 -19.26 5.77
CA GLY A 360 -7.19 -19.57 4.64
C GLY A 360 -7.40 -18.39 3.71
N THR A 361 -8.11 -18.62 2.61
CA THR A 361 -8.61 -17.56 1.73
C THR A 361 -10.13 -17.61 1.75
N TYR A 362 -10.73 -16.57 2.29
CA TYR A 362 -12.17 -16.43 2.45
C TYR A 362 -12.68 -15.44 1.42
N LYS A 363 -13.57 -15.91 0.54
CA LYS A 363 -14.14 -15.09 -0.52
C LYS A 363 -15.62 -14.90 -0.21
N TYR A 364 -16.10 -13.66 -0.31
CA TYR A 364 -17.42 -13.30 0.17
C TYR A 364 -18.08 -12.27 -0.74
N MET A 365 -19.38 -12.12 -0.58
CA MET A 365 -20.21 -11.16 -1.32
C MET A 365 -21.25 -10.53 -0.41
N SER A 366 -21.81 -9.39 -0.83
CA SER A 366 -23.11 -8.93 -0.34
C SER A 366 -24.21 -9.48 -1.23
N THR A 367 -25.15 -10.25 -0.68
CA THR A 367 -26.29 -10.76 -1.45
C THR A 367 -27.19 -9.64 -1.97
N ARG A 368 -27.31 -8.54 -1.20
CA ARG A 368 -28.15 -7.41 -1.59
C ARG A 368 -27.54 -6.58 -2.72
N ASN A 369 -26.24 -6.30 -2.65
CA ASN A 369 -25.60 -5.37 -3.60
C ASN A 369 -24.88 -6.05 -4.76
N ASN A 370 -24.70 -7.37 -4.71
CA ASN A 370 -24.22 -8.16 -5.83
C ASN A 370 -25.37 -8.41 -6.82
N ASN A 371 -25.57 -7.48 -7.75
CA ASN A 371 -26.63 -7.52 -8.75
C ASN A 371 -26.05 -7.91 -10.13
N PHE A 372 -26.32 -9.17 -10.52
CA PHE A 372 -25.70 -9.90 -11.64
C PHE A 372 -25.81 -9.28 -13.04
N SER A 373 -26.57 -8.22 -13.22
CA SER A 373 -26.71 -7.57 -14.53
C SER A 373 -25.65 -6.49 -14.79
N ASN A 374 -24.99 -5.95 -13.76
CA ASN A 374 -23.98 -4.90 -13.94
C ASN A 374 -22.99 -4.64 -12.78
N ARG A 375 -23.15 -5.24 -11.58
CA ARG A 375 -22.35 -4.87 -10.38
C ARG A 375 -22.00 -6.06 -9.49
N ASP A 376 -20.79 -6.03 -8.94
CA ASP A 376 -20.23 -7.12 -8.14
C ASP A 376 -19.62 -6.61 -6.83
N GLN A 377 -20.41 -6.59 -5.73
CA GLN A 377 -19.88 -6.30 -4.40
C GLN A 377 -19.33 -7.59 -3.77
N LYS A 378 -18.09 -7.92 -4.14
CA LYS A 378 -17.32 -9.06 -3.62
C LYS A 378 -16.05 -8.63 -2.93
N GLY A 379 -15.56 -9.49 -2.04
CA GLY A 379 -14.30 -9.29 -1.35
C GLY A 379 -13.58 -10.61 -1.09
N LYS A 380 -12.30 -10.50 -0.75
CA LYS A 380 -11.45 -11.64 -0.39
C LYS A 380 -10.57 -11.26 0.79
N ILE A 381 -10.60 -12.08 1.84
CA ILE A 381 -9.67 -12.03 2.96
C ILE A 381 -8.70 -13.20 2.83
N THR A 382 -7.41 -12.91 2.79
CA THR A 382 -6.35 -13.93 2.86
C THR A 382 -5.68 -13.85 4.23
N VAL A 383 -5.74 -14.94 4.96
CA VAL A 383 -5.13 -15.08 6.28
C VAL A 383 -3.85 -15.87 6.15
N THR A 384 -2.74 -15.30 6.61
CA THR A 384 -1.44 -15.98 6.68
C THR A 384 -0.94 -16.10 8.11
N SER A 385 -0.10 -17.11 8.35
CA SER A 385 0.66 -17.27 9.58
C SER A 385 2.08 -16.72 9.45
N THR A 386 2.52 -16.37 8.23
CA THR A 386 3.87 -15.88 7.96
C THR A 386 3.95 -14.39 8.27
N PRO A 387 5.00 -13.92 8.98
CA PRO A 387 5.25 -12.50 9.15
C PRO A 387 5.46 -11.83 7.79
N TYR A 388 4.73 -10.75 7.54
CA TYR A 388 4.90 -9.94 6.36
C TYR A 388 4.61 -8.47 6.65
N LYS A 389 5.12 -7.61 5.77
CA LYS A 389 4.80 -6.18 5.76
C LYS A 389 4.81 -5.69 4.33
N THR A 390 3.84 -4.84 4.02
CA THR A 390 3.69 -4.23 2.70
C THR A 390 3.76 -2.73 2.85
N GLU A 391 4.59 -2.07 2.03
CA GLU A 391 4.75 -0.63 2.03
C GLU A 391 4.79 -0.09 0.60
N ALA A 392 4.27 1.13 0.42
CA ALA A 392 4.31 1.83 -0.85
C ALA A 392 5.58 2.71 -0.89
N ILE A 393 6.60 2.26 -1.62
CA ILE A 393 7.90 2.92 -1.73
C ILE A 393 8.05 3.50 -3.14
N GLY A 394 8.35 4.79 -3.25
CA GLY A 394 8.50 5.49 -4.53
C GLY A 394 9.80 6.30 -4.59
N LYS A 395 9.78 7.40 -5.33
CA LYS A 395 10.96 8.28 -5.52
C LYS A 395 11.59 8.79 -4.23
N MET A 396 10.80 8.93 -3.17
CA MET A 396 11.26 9.39 -1.86
C MET A 396 12.10 8.35 -1.08
N GLY A 397 12.26 7.13 -1.60
CA GLY A 397 12.86 6.03 -0.85
C GLY A 397 11.97 5.57 0.30
N GLY A 398 12.50 4.70 1.15
CA GLY A 398 11.78 4.15 2.29
C GLY A 398 12.48 2.99 2.97
N ILE A 399 12.02 2.66 4.18
CA ILE A 399 12.49 1.51 4.94
C ILE A 399 11.31 0.58 5.18
N LEU A 400 11.49 -0.69 4.86
CA LEU A 400 10.56 -1.78 5.13
C LEU A 400 11.25 -2.79 6.04
N SER A 401 10.65 -3.12 7.18
CA SER A 401 11.26 -4.04 8.15
C SER A 401 10.23 -4.97 8.76
N LEU A 402 10.61 -6.24 8.93
CA LEU A 402 9.87 -7.24 9.70
C LEU A 402 10.43 -7.33 11.12
N GLU A 403 9.57 -7.68 12.08
CA GLU A 403 9.85 -8.07 13.47
C GLU A 403 11.17 -7.55 14.07
N ASP A 404 11.15 -6.54 14.95
CA ASP A 404 12.34 -6.01 15.66
C ASP A 404 13.66 -5.95 14.85
N GLY A 405 13.54 -5.73 13.52
CA GLY A 405 14.67 -5.64 12.59
C GLY A 405 15.26 -6.96 12.09
N VAL A 406 14.63 -8.13 12.27
CA VAL A 406 15.15 -9.43 11.76
C VAL A 406 15.46 -9.36 10.27
N THR A 407 14.65 -8.65 9.50
CA THR A 407 14.97 -8.33 8.11
C THR A 407 14.55 -6.91 7.79
N LYS A 408 15.41 -6.20 7.08
CA LYS A 408 15.23 -4.81 6.69
C LYS A 408 15.61 -4.59 5.24
N MET A 409 14.69 -4.02 4.49
CA MET A 409 14.93 -3.47 3.16
C MET A 409 15.01 -1.95 3.27
N THR A 410 16.08 -1.37 2.74
CA THR A 410 16.30 0.09 2.69
C THR A 410 16.43 0.52 1.24
N VAL A 411 15.58 1.45 0.83
CA VAL A 411 15.55 2.04 -0.51
C VAL A 411 15.91 3.51 -0.35
N GLU A 412 17.01 3.93 -0.96
CA GLU A 412 17.45 5.33 -0.90
C GLU A 412 16.58 6.21 -1.80
N GLU A 413 16.53 7.51 -1.49
CA GLU A 413 15.85 8.49 -2.33
C GLU A 413 16.39 8.46 -3.78
N GLY A 414 15.50 8.55 -4.76
CA GLY A 414 15.82 8.46 -6.18
C GLY A 414 16.09 7.04 -6.69
N THR A 415 16.05 6.01 -5.83
CA THR A 415 16.27 4.61 -6.26
C THR A 415 15.15 4.13 -7.17
N PHE A 416 13.88 4.32 -6.78
CA PHE A 416 12.74 3.98 -7.63
C PHE A 416 12.27 5.19 -8.44
N ASP A 417 12.02 4.98 -9.74
CA ASP A 417 11.49 6.02 -10.63
C ASP A 417 9.97 6.19 -10.53
N SER A 418 9.29 5.24 -9.89
CA SER A 418 7.84 5.24 -9.69
C SER A 418 7.50 4.55 -8.38
N LEU A 419 6.30 4.80 -7.86
CA LEU A 419 5.78 4.05 -6.72
C LEU A 419 5.72 2.54 -7.02
N LYS A 420 6.21 1.73 -6.08
CA LYS A 420 6.11 0.27 -6.04
C LYS A 420 5.42 -0.12 -4.73
N ILE A 421 4.47 -1.05 -4.81
CA ILE A 421 3.92 -1.70 -3.62
C ILE A 421 4.84 -2.89 -3.30
N VAL A 422 5.72 -2.70 -2.32
CA VAL A 422 6.74 -3.68 -1.96
C VAL A 422 6.25 -4.49 -0.78
N ARG A 423 6.26 -5.82 -0.93
CA ARG A 423 5.99 -6.77 0.14
C ARG A 423 7.29 -7.44 0.55
N LEU A 424 7.52 -7.49 1.86
CA LEU A 424 8.57 -8.26 2.51
C LEU A 424 7.91 -9.32 3.37
N GLU A 425 8.21 -10.59 3.13
CA GLU A 425 7.65 -11.74 3.83
C GLU A 425 8.78 -12.65 4.33
N MET A 426 8.59 -13.24 5.51
CA MET A 426 9.50 -14.21 6.09
C MET A 426 8.82 -15.57 6.17
N LEU A 427 9.46 -16.58 5.61
CA LEU A 427 9.02 -17.97 5.71
C LEU A 427 10.00 -18.70 6.60
N SER A 428 9.46 -19.46 7.57
CA SER A 428 10.28 -20.39 8.33
C SER A 428 11.05 -21.33 7.39
N GLU A 429 12.21 -21.84 7.82
CA GLU A 429 12.95 -22.86 7.06
C GLU A 429 12.04 -23.99 6.56
N THR A 430 11.13 -24.45 7.42
CA THR A 430 10.16 -25.52 7.10
C THR A 430 9.17 -25.08 6.03
N ASP A 431 8.59 -23.89 6.14
CA ASP A 431 7.64 -23.36 5.15
C ASP A 431 8.31 -23.09 3.80
N GLY A 432 9.53 -22.54 3.80
CA GLY A 432 10.31 -22.32 2.59
C GLY A 432 10.65 -23.61 1.86
N VAL A 433 11.10 -24.63 2.59
CA VAL A 433 11.34 -25.99 2.03
C VAL A 433 10.06 -26.63 1.52
N ASN A 434 8.94 -26.46 2.22
CA ASN A 434 7.64 -26.96 1.75
C ASN A 434 7.19 -26.25 0.46
N LYS A 435 7.39 -24.93 0.34
CA LYS A 435 7.11 -24.19 -0.91
C LYS A 435 8.02 -24.65 -2.06
N LEU A 436 9.31 -24.89 -1.81
CA LEU A 436 10.24 -25.46 -2.78
C LEU A 436 9.74 -26.82 -3.30
N LYS A 437 9.41 -27.74 -2.39
CA LYS A 437 8.88 -29.07 -2.74
C LYS A 437 7.58 -28.99 -3.52
N ALA A 438 6.67 -28.11 -3.11
CA ALA A 438 5.40 -27.88 -3.82
C ALA A 438 5.60 -27.36 -5.25
N ALA A 439 6.67 -26.59 -5.48
CA ALA A 439 7.08 -26.14 -6.81
C ALA A 439 7.90 -27.19 -7.60
N ASN A 440 8.09 -28.39 -7.05
CA ASN A 440 8.99 -29.42 -7.58
C ASN A 440 10.43 -28.90 -7.77
N ARG A 441 10.91 -28.12 -6.79
CA ARG A 441 12.24 -27.51 -6.74
C ARG A 441 12.99 -27.97 -5.48
N GLU A 442 14.30 -27.83 -5.52
CA GLU A 442 15.21 -28.14 -4.42
C GLU A 442 16.31 -27.09 -4.38
N LEU A 443 16.69 -26.66 -3.17
CA LEU A 443 17.89 -25.86 -2.92
C LEU A 443 19.02 -26.84 -2.57
N LYS A 444 20.01 -26.98 -3.47
CA LYS A 444 21.12 -27.92 -3.32
C LYS A 444 22.37 -27.26 -2.74
N GLU A 445 22.37 -25.95 -2.70
CA GLU A 445 23.49 -25.12 -2.33
C GLU A 445 23.61 -25.00 -0.80
N GLY A 446 24.81 -25.28 -0.28
CA GLY A 446 25.09 -25.34 1.15
C GLY A 446 24.47 -26.54 1.85
N ASP A 447 24.93 -26.80 3.08
CA ASP A 447 24.57 -27.99 3.86
C ASP A 447 23.38 -27.72 4.77
N ASN A 448 23.39 -26.56 5.46
CA ASN A 448 22.42 -26.21 6.48
C ASN A 448 21.90 -24.77 6.29
N PHE A 449 20.71 -24.48 6.81
CA PHE A 449 20.17 -23.12 6.84
C PHE A 449 20.89 -22.30 7.92
N ALA A 450 21.15 -21.04 7.58
CA ALA A 450 21.68 -20.02 8.49
C ALA A 450 20.71 -18.83 8.62
N SER A 451 19.56 -18.88 7.95
CA SER A 451 18.44 -17.96 8.11
C SER A 451 17.15 -18.62 7.66
N ASP A 452 16.02 -18.05 8.09
CA ASP A 452 14.74 -18.21 7.42
C ASP A 452 14.78 -17.66 5.98
N PHE A 453 13.78 -18.03 5.18
CA PHE A 453 13.66 -17.51 3.82
C PHE A 453 13.02 -16.13 3.84
N ILE A 454 13.59 -15.21 3.09
CA ILE A 454 13.06 -13.87 2.88
C ILE A 454 12.51 -13.76 1.46
N VAL A 455 11.28 -13.30 1.33
CA VAL A 455 10.60 -13.13 0.06
C VAL A 455 10.28 -11.65 -0.14
N ILE A 456 10.74 -11.08 -1.26
CA ILE A 456 10.49 -9.71 -1.65
C ILE A 456 9.66 -9.70 -2.93
N GLN A 457 8.53 -9.01 -2.92
CA GLN A 457 7.66 -8.84 -4.10
C GLN A 457 7.41 -7.34 -4.37
N PRO A 458 7.21 -6.94 -5.64
CA PRO A 458 7.37 -7.76 -6.85
C PRO A 458 8.83 -8.16 -7.11
N GLN A 459 9.05 -9.18 -7.93
CA GLN A 459 10.42 -9.57 -8.34
C GLN A 459 11.08 -8.45 -9.16
N GLU A 460 10.34 -7.86 -10.09
CA GLU A 460 10.78 -6.75 -10.93
C GLU A 460 10.53 -5.41 -10.23
N LEU A 461 11.53 -4.95 -9.49
CA LEU A 461 11.47 -3.65 -8.81
C LEU A 461 11.98 -2.49 -9.68
N PHE A 462 12.78 -2.79 -10.69
CA PHE A 462 13.40 -1.80 -11.57
C PHE A 462 12.92 -2.00 -13.01
N SER A 463 12.67 -0.90 -13.72
CA SER A 463 12.13 -0.97 -15.07
C SER A 463 13.17 -1.01 -16.18
N ASN A 464 14.41 -0.49 -15.98
CA ASN A 464 15.51 -0.51 -16.96
C ASN A 464 16.87 0.03 -16.43
N GLN A 465 17.13 0.02 -15.12
CA GLN A 465 18.30 0.69 -14.53
C GLN A 465 19.30 -0.33 -13.97
N GLN A 466 20.41 -0.54 -14.67
CA GLN A 466 21.42 -1.53 -14.28
C GLN A 466 22.23 -1.12 -13.03
N ASP A 467 22.28 0.17 -12.71
CA ASP A 467 23.14 0.70 -11.64
C ASP A 467 22.43 0.93 -10.31
N LYS A 468 21.10 0.72 -10.25
CA LYS A 468 20.34 0.95 -9.02
C LYS A 468 20.16 -0.34 -8.23
N SER A 469 20.30 -0.23 -6.92
CA SER A 469 20.11 -1.31 -5.95
C SER A 469 19.40 -0.80 -4.71
N PHE A 470 18.84 -1.73 -3.94
CA PHE A 470 18.40 -1.49 -2.57
C PHE A 470 19.23 -2.33 -1.61
N THR A 471 19.28 -1.90 -0.35
CA THR A 471 19.99 -2.66 0.68
C THR A 471 19.04 -3.64 1.34
N LEU A 472 19.36 -4.93 1.28
CA LEU A 472 18.70 -5.98 2.05
C LEU A 472 19.63 -6.37 3.22
N ASP A 473 19.11 -6.26 4.42
CA ASP A 473 19.77 -6.68 5.65
C ASP A 473 18.98 -7.81 6.28
N MET A 474 19.64 -8.96 6.47
CA MET A 474 19.07 -10.19 6.98
C MET A 474 19.81 -10.62 8.23
N LYS A 475 19.09 -10.91 9.31
CA LYS A 475 19.65 -11.60 10.47
C LYS A 475 20.02 -13.03 10.09
N ILE A 476 21.18 -13.48 10.54
CA ILE A 476 21.64 -14.86 10.40
C ILE A 476 21.82 -15.49 11.79
N SER A 477 21.59 -16.80 11.89
CA SER A 477 21.64 -17.56 13.15
C SER A 477 23.06 -17.90 13.60
N ASP A 478 24.05 -17.79 12.72
CA ASP A 478 25.45 -18.12 12.94
C ASP A 478 26.31 -17.19 12.07
N ASP A 479 27.26 -16.46 12.66
CA ASP A 479 28.21 -15.59 11.95
C ASP A 479 29.59 -16.24 11.75
N SER A 480 29.69 -17.56 11.98
CA SER A 480 30.92 -18.31 11.75
C SER A 480 31.32 -18.34 10.27
N ASN A 481 32.62 -18.55 10.03
CA ASN A 481 33.17 -18.67 8.68
C ASN A 481 32.40 -19.73 7.86
N GLY A 482 31.96 -19.35 6.66
CA GLY A 482 31.30 -20.24 5.70
C GLY A 482 29.80 -20.01 5.47
N VAL A 483 29.21 -18.94 5.99
CA VAL A 483 27.85 -18.53 5.59
C VAL A 483 27.88 -17.83 4.24
N GLU A 484 26.95 -18.20 3.37
CA GLU A 484 26.77 -17.64 2.03
C GLU A 484 25.30 -17.31 1.79
N ILE A 485 25.02 -16.27 1.02
CA ILE A 485 23.67 -15.83 0.71
C ILE A 485 23.30 -16.28 -0.70
N TYR A 486 22.11 -16.86 -0.83
CA TYR A 486 21.57 -17.34 -2.08
C TYR A 486 20.29 -16.61 -2.44
N HIS A 487 20.13 -16.30 -3.72
CA HIS A 487 18.97 -15.63 -4.29
C HIS A 487 18.38 -16.45 -5.44
N ALA A 488 17.05 -16.47 -5.52
CA ALA A 488 16.30 -17.03 -6.63
C ALA A 488 15.11 -16.16 -7.02
N ASN A 489 14.59 -16.38 -8.23
CA ASN A 489 13.30 -15.87 -8.65
C ASN A 489 12.16 -16.46 -7.80
N ILE A 490 10.97 -15.85 -7.86
CA ILE A 490 9.81 -16.26 -7.05
C ILE A 490 9.30 -17.69 -7.36
N ASP A 491 9.71 -18.22 -8.51
CA ASP A 491 9.43 -19.60 -8.96
C ASP A 491 10.48 -20.63 -8.52
N TYR A 492 11.48 -20.20 -7.76
CA TYR A 492 12.58 -21.00 -7.21
C TYR A 492 13.38 -21.77 -8.28
N THR A 493 13.42 -21.28 -9.52
CA THR A 493 14.02 -21.99 -10.65
C THR A 493 15.55 -22.08 -10.61
N VAL A 494 16.21 -20.96 -10.33
CA VAL A 494 17.67 -20.83 -10.36
C VAL A 494 18.13 -20.13 -9.10
N TRP A 495 18.97 -20.82 -8.32
CA TRP A 495 19.66 -20.25 -7.18
C TRP A 495 21.03 -19.74 -7.58
N SER A 496 21.36 -18.53 -7.13
CA SER A 496 22.66 -17.91 -7.37
C SER A 496 23.23 -17.39 -6.06
N LYS A 497 24.53 -17.61 -5.87
CA LYS A 497 25.26 -17.02 -4.75
C LYS A 497 25.37 -15.51 -4.97
N VAL A 498 25.06 -14.73 -3.93
CA VAL A 498 25.14 -13.27 -3.96
C VAL A 498 26.25 -12.79 -3.03
N GLU A 499 26.96 -11.75 -3.45
CA GLU A 499 27.94 -11.09 -2.61
C GLU A 499 27.23 -10.39 -1.44
N ALA A 500 27.65 -10.73 -0.23
CA ALA A 500 27.09 -10.20 1.00
C ALA A 500 28.20 -9.82 1.97
N ARG A 501 28.03 -8.69 2.65
CA ARG A 501 28.85 -8.35 3.81
C ARG A 501 28.26 -9.02 5.03
N ILE A 502 29.01 -9.92 5.64
CA ILE A 502 28.59 -10.61 6.87
C ILE A 502 29.32 -9.99 8.06
N GLN A 503 28.56 -9.44 8.99
CA GLN A 503 29.10 -8.82 10.20
C GLN A 503 28.04 -8.80 11.31
N ASP A 504 28.44 -9.03 12.55
CA ASP A 504 27.60 -8.86 13.75
C ASP A 504 26.26 -9.63 13.67
N GLY A 505 26.30 -10.89 13.21
CA GLY A 505 25.11 -11.72 13.06
C GLY A 505 24.14 -11.27 11.96
N ARG A 506 24.61 -10.48 10.98
CA ARG A 506 23.82 -10.00 9.85
C ARG A 506 24.53 -10.18 8.52
N ALA A 507 23.74 -10.40 7.48
CA ALA A 507 24.17 -10.36 6.10
C ALA A 507 23.54 -9.15 5.40
N THR A 508 24.38 -8.26 4.87
CA THR A 508 23.96 -7.08 4.10
C THR A 508 24.27 -7.30 2.63
N VAL A 509 23.25 -7.14 1.79
CA VAL A 509 23.29 -7.37 0.34
C VAL A 509 22.82 -6.12 -0.41
N GLN A 510 23.51 -5.79 -1.50
CA GLN A 510 23.03 -4.82 -2.49
C GLN A 510 22.21 -5.56 -3.55
N ALA A 511 20.89 -5.55 -3.41
CA ALA A 511 19.97 -6.31 -4.23
C ALA A 511 19.41 -5.47 -5.39
N ARG A 512 19.25 -6.11 -6.55
CA ARG A 512 18.73 -5.50 -7.79
C ARG A 512 17.40 -6.08 -8.26
N SER A 513 16.84 -7.01 -7.49
CA SER A 513 15.54 -7.61 -7.76
C SER A 513 14.91 -8.05 -6.46
N GLY A 514 13.59 -8.18 -6.45
CA GLY A 514 12.91 -9.00 -5.46
C GLY A 514 13.21 -10.49 -5.69
N GLY A 515 12.34 -11.36 -5.20
CA GLY A 515 12.51 -12.81 -5.25
C GLY A 515 12.76 -13.39 -3.86
N VAL A 516 13.39 -14.55 -3.83
CA VAL A 516 13.59 -15.37 -2.63
C VAL A 516 15.05 -15.34 -2.23
N TRP A 517 15.32 -15.12 -0.95
CA TRP A 517 16.64 -14.96 -0.37
C TRP A 517 16.78 -15.91 0.82
N VAL A 518 17.94 -16.53 0.99
CA VAL A 518 18.23 -17.40 2.12
C VAL A 518 19.72 -17.47 2.40
N ALA A 519 20.11 -17.50 3.68
CA ALA A 519 21.48 -17.78 4.09
C ALA A 519 21.68 -19.28 4.29
N ARG A 520 22.76 -19.82 3.73
CA ARG A 520 23.14 -21.23 3.85
C ARG A 520 24.57 -21.32 4.33
N ARG A 521 24.86 -22.37 5.11
CA ARG A 521 26.22 -22.70 5.55
C ARG A 521 26.88 -23.65 4.57
N GLN A 522 28.12 -23.35 4.20
CA GLN A 522 29.02 -24.23 3.46
C GLN A 522 30.07 -24.78 4.42
N THR A 523 30.12 -26.10 4.60
CA THR A 523 31.30 -26.73 5.20
C THR A 523 32.42 -26.77 4.18
N ASN A 524 33.59 -26.21 4.51
CA ASN A 524 34.77 -26.30 3.64
C ASN A 524 35.38 -27.70 3.75
N ILE A 525 34.75 -28.66 3.06
CA ILE A 525 35.15 -30.07 3.02
C ILE A 525 36.61 -30.20 2.57
N GLY A 526 37.06 -29.36 1.63
CA GLY A 526 38.44 -29.37 1.12
C GLY A 526 39.47 -29.07 2.21
N MET A 527 39.21 -28.08 3.07
CA MET A 527 40.09 -27.76 4.19
C MET A 527 40.07 -28.87 5.27
N ILE A 528 38.90 -29.45 5.56
CA ILE A 528 38.78 -30.54 6.53
C ILE A 528 39.52 -31.78 6.05
N VAL A 529 39.31 -32.19 4.79
CA VAL A 529 40.01 -33.31 4.17
C VAL A 529 41.51 -33.04 4.12
N GLY A 530 41.93 -31.82 3.78
CA GLY A 530 43.35 -31.43 3.79
C GLY A 530 43.99 -31.56 5.17
N ILE A 531 43.33 -31.09 6.23
CA ILE A 531 43.80 -31.22 7.62
C ILE A 531 43.85 -32.70 8.04
N VAL A 532 42.80 -33.48 7.74
CA VAL A 532 42.74 -34.90 8.08
C VAL A 532 43.83 -35.70 7.38
N VAL A 533 44.03 -35.47 6.07
CA VAL A 533 45.10 -36.12 5.29
C VAL A 533 46.49 -35.74 5.84
N ALA A 534 46.70 -34.46 6.18
CA ALA A 534 47.95 -34.02 6.79
C ALA A 534 48.21 -34.70 8.14
N CYS A 535 47.20 -34.79 9.01
CA CYS A 535 47.28 -35.49 10.29
C CYS A 535 47.59 -36.99 10.10
N VAL A 536 46.92 -37.67 9.17
CA VAL A 536 47.17 -39.09 8.85
C VAL A 536 48.59 -39.29 8.31
N ALA A 537 49.06 -38.41 7.44
CA ALA A 537 50.43 -38.46 6.92
C ALA A 537 51.48 -38.29 8.02
N VAL A 538 51.27 -37.35 8.96
CA VAL A 538 52.15 -37.17 10.12
C VAL A 538 52.17 -38.43 11.00
N VAL A 539 51.01 -39.02 11.29
CA VAL A 539 50.93 -40.26 12.08
C VAL A 539 51.64 -41.42 11.37
N ALA A 540 51.45 -41.57 10.06
CA ALA A 540 52.13 -42.59 9.26
C ALA A 540 53.66 -42.40 9.24
N ILE A 541 54.14 -41.16 9.12
CA ILE A 541 55.56 -40.83 9.21
C ILE A 541 56.08 -41.17 10.61
N VAL A 542 55.40 -40.78 11.69
CA VAL A 542 55.83 -41.08 13.06
C VAL A 542 55.89 -42.59 13.30
N LEU A 543 54.85 -43.34 12.93
CA LEU A 543 54.82 -44.79 13.07
C LEU A 543 55.87 -45.49 12.19
N GLY A 544 56.04 -45.06 10.94
CA GLY A 544 57.08 -45.56 10.05
C GLY A 544 58.49 -45.27 10.56
N THR A 545 58.69 -44.09 11.16
CA THR A 545 59.96 -43.69 11.78
C THR A 545 60.24 -44.53 13.02
N ILE A 546 59.24 -44.76 13.88
CA ILE A 546 59.34 -45.65 15.04
C ILE A 546 59.68 -47.07 14.59
N PHE A 547 58.97 -47.61 13.60
CA PHE A 547 59.20 -48.96 13.08
C PHE A 547 60.60 -49.11 12.46
N TYR A 548 61.02 -48.14 11.64
CA TYR A 548 62.34 -48.09 11.01
C TYR A 548 63.48 -48.10 12.04
N PHE A 549 63.38 -47.25 13.07
CA PHE A 549 64.40 -47.18 14.12
C PHE A 549 64.37 -48.38 15.07
N ARG A 550 63.22 -49.07 15.21
CA ARG A 550 63.11 -50.32 15.96
C ARG A 550 63.82 -51.49 15.26
N HIS A 551 63.82 -51.51 13.91
CA HIS A 551 64.57 -52.49 13.12
C HIS A 551 66.03 -52.08 12.84
N ASN A 552 66.39 -50.81 12.99
CA ASN A 552 67.74 -50.29 12.73
C ASN A 552 68.33 -49.53 13.95
N PRO A 553 68.60 -50.22 15.07
CA PRO A 553 69.03 -49.57 16.32
C PRO A 553 70.36 -48.81 16.23
N THR A 554 71.27 -49.22 15.35
CA THR A 554 72.56 -48.55 15.12
C THR A 554 72.38 -47.17 14.47
N LYS A 555 71.39 -46.99 13.59
CA LYS A 555 71.09 -45.69 12.98
C LYS A 555 70.39 -44.72 13.95
N TRP A 556 69.59 -45.22 14.87
CA TRP A 556 69.02 -44.40 15.95
C TRP A 556 70.12 -43.82 16.86
N GLN A 557 71.15 -44.62 17.17
CA GLN A 557 72.31 -44.14 17.92
C GLN A 557 73.09 -43.05 17.18
N ALA A 558 73.25 -43.15 15.86
CA ALA A 558 73.86 -42.10 15.05
C ALA A 558 73.06 -40.79 15.12
N VAL A 559 71.74 -40.84 14.95
CA VAL A 559 70.85 -39.66 15.06
C VAL A 559 70.92 -39.04 16.46
N ARG A 560 70.90 -39.85 17.51
CA ARG A 560 71.01 -39.39 18.91
C ARG A 560 72.36 -38.72 19.18
N THR A 561 73.43 -39.21 18.54
CA THR A 561 74.78 -38.63 18.64
C THR A 561 74.86 -37.28 17.91
N THR A 562 74.29 -37.19 16.71
CA THR A 562 74.21 -35.93 15.93
C THR A 562 73.36 -34.88 16.64
N CYS A 563 72.19 -35.22 17.19
CA CYS A 563 71.38 -34.30 17.98
C CYS A 563 72.07 -33.84 19.27
N ARG A 564 72.86 -34.71 19.91
CA ARG A 564 73.67 -34.34 21.09
C ARG A 564 74.81 -33.40 20.72
N ASN A 565 75.41 -33.56 19.54
CA ASN A 565 76.44 -32.67 19.00
C ASN A 565 75.85 -31.32 18.56
N ALA A 566 74.67 -31.30 17.93
CA ALA A 566 73.94 -30.07 17.60
C ALA A 566 73.53 -29.30 18.86
N LYS A 567 73.01 -29.99 19.89
CA LYS A 567 72.71 -29.38 21.21
C LYS A 567 73.95 -28.85 21.92
N ARG A 568 75.14 -29.46 21.72
CA ARG A 568 76.42 -28.91 22.19
C ARG A 568 76.87 -27.70 21.37
N SER A 569 76.62 -27.69 20.07
CA SER A 569 76.95 -26.59 19.16
C SER A 569 76.08 -25.35 19.38
N THR A 570 74.82 -25.51 19.80
CA THR A 570 73.90 -24.38 20.08
C THR A 570 73.98 -23.88 21.52
N ARG A 571 74.61 -24.63 22.44
CA ARG A 571 74.76 -24.24 23.85
C ARG A 571 75.74 -23.08 24.09
N ASN A 572 76.50 -22.69 23.08
CA ASN A 572 77.46 -21.57 23.12
C ASN A 572 77.05 -20.40 22.19
N ARG A 573 75.81 -20.36 21.68
CA ARG A 573 75.33 -19.29 20.77
C ARG A 573 73.91 -18.77 21.06
N VAL A 574 73.43 -18.90 22.30
CA VAL A 574 72.28 -18.13 22.81
C VAL A 574 72.62 -17.62 24.19
#